data_AF-A0A6G8AZB7-F1
#
_entry.id   AF-A0A6G8AZB7-F1
#
_cell.length_a   1.000
_cell.length_b   1.000
_cell.length_c   1.000
_cell.angle_alpha   90.00
_cell.angle_beta   90.00
_cell.angle_gamma   90.00
#
_symmetry.space_group_name_H-M   'P 1'
#
loop_
_entity.id
_entity.type
_entity.pdbx_description
1 polymer ?
#
loop_
_entity_poly.entity_id
_entity_poly.type
_entity_poly.pdbx_seq_one_letter_code
_entity_poly.pdbx_strand_id
1 'polypeptide(L)'
;MRKHTKRIIISISAVALVIVTLISATLMVQHQNDQKHQKQVATQVKQKKATDKQEKIAVSEAAKDPDASSVAASTSKQIIQKNDFSNIFIKQINAEKLSIKVQTILLKDQTATIILQDNVKQKDISTYLNNYAKTVAIALKVADQNSNHEINTIKIARQISLKNGSQFGIATLWTGDQFKNNANLKIKDTTADNLIPNSSRYEFSGSIWSNFDQKQKNVYTNHITSGQAEDNADFNTWFDNSTYKKD
;
A
#
# COMPACT_ATOMS: atom_id res chain seq x y z
N MET A 1 18.61 12.17 64.68
CA MET A 1 17.40 11.71 65.39
C MET A 1 16.20 12.55 64.95
N ARG A 2 15.09 11.87 64.59
CA ARG A 2 13.68 12.33 64.49
C ARG A 2 13.38 13.52 63.57
N LYS A 3 12.83 13.31 62.36
CA LYS A 3 11.40 13.11 62.01
C LYS A 3 10.46 14.09 62.73
N HIS A 4 9.71 14.91 61.98
CA HIS A 4 8.25 14.80 61.89
C HIS A 4 7.63 15.64 60.76
N THR A 5 6.79 14.94 60.01
CA THR A 5 5.90 15.28 58.89
C THR A 5 4.67 16.09 59.32
N LYS A 6 4.19 17.05 58.50
CA LYS A 6 2.76 17.43 58.27
C LYS A 6 2.66 18.12 56.89
N ARG A 7 2.19 17.48 55.80
CA ARG A 7 0.81 17.30 55.28
C ARG A 7 -0.05 18.58 55.13
N ILE A 8 -0.07 19.11 53.89
CA ILE A 8 -1.20 19.46 52.97
C ILE A 8 -2.47 20.11 53.54
N ILE A 9 -2.88 21.28 52.99
CA ILE A 9 -4.25 21.66 52.53
C ILE A 9 -4.10 22.75 51.43
N ILE A 10 -4.29 22.44 50.14
CA ILE A 10 -5.44 22.74 49.25
C ILE A 10 -5.92 24.20 49.28
N SER A 11 -5.81 24.90 48.15
CA SER A 11 -6.70 25.99 47.79
C SER A 11 -7.08 25.88 46.32
N ILE A 12 -8.38 25.67 46.13
CA ILE A 12 -9.13 25.58 44.88
C ILE A 12 -9.53 26.99 44.46
N SER A 13 -9.74 27.18 43.15
CA SER A 13 -10.39 28.32 42.43
C SER A 13 -9.39 29.19 41.67
N ALA A 14 -9.51 29.48 40.37
CA ALA A 14 -10.64 29.38 39.46
C ALA A 14 -10.17 29.21 37.99
N VAL A 15 -11.06 28.60 37.22
CA VAL A 15 -11.05 28.35 35.77
C VAL A 15 -11.40 29.64 35.00
N ALA A 16 -10.71 29.93 33.89
CA ALA A 16 -11.31 30.13 32.55
C ALA A 16 -10.50 31.07 31.61
N LEU A 17 -10.23 30.53 30.40
CA LEU A 17 -10.13 31.18 29.07
C LEU A 17 -9.06 32.23 28.73
N VAL A 18 -8.22 31.89 27.74
CA VAL A 18 -8.07 32.49 26.37
C VAL A 18 -6.85 31.78 25.73
N ILE A 19 -7.02 30.73 24.92
CA ILE A 19 -7.13 30.72 23.45
C ILE A 19 -5.99 31.48 22.72
N VAL A 20 -5.11 30.68 22.13
CA VAL A 20 -4.38 30.88 20.85
C VAL A 20 -3.43 32.08 20.78
N THR A 21 -2.13 31.79 20.83
CA THR A 21 -1.10 32.26 19.88
C THR A 21 0.26 31.69 20.32
N LEU A 22 1.14 31.40 19.34
CA LEU A 22 2.53 30.91 19.49
C LEU A 22 2.76 29.38 19.46
N ILE A 23 2.21 28.71 18.44
CA ILE A 23 2.92 27.62 17.77
C ILE A 23 2.90 27.92 16.27
N SER A 24 3.73 28.87 15.85
CA SER A 24 3.87 29.24 14.44
C SER A 24 5.30 29.70 14.20
N ALA A 25 6.27 28.79 14.34
CA ALA A 25 7.66 29.07 13.94
C ALA A 25 8.47 27.84 13.47
N THR A 26 7.88 26.64 13.33
CA THR A 26 8.64 25.46 12.85
C THR A 26 7.95 24.62 11.77
N LEU A 27 6.89 25.14 11.11
CA LEU A 27 6.17 24.47 10.02
C LEU A 27 6.42 25.08 8.63
N MET A 28 7.56 25.76 8.43
CA MET A 28 7.95 26.32 7.11
C MET A 28 9.30 25.76 6.63
N VAL A 29 9.42 24.43 6.49
CA VAL A 29 10.48 23.82 5.65
C VAL A 29 9.96 22.64 4.79
N GLN A 30 8.72 22.15 5.00
CA GLN A 30 8.19 20.99 4.26
C GLN A 30 7.06 21.30 3.25
N HIS A 31 6.92 22.56 2.82
CA HIS A 31 5.91 22.98 1.85
C HIS A 31 6.50 23.80 0.69
N GLN A 32 7.63 23.34 0.15
CA GLN A 32 8.22 23.92 -1.07
C GLN A 32 8.35 22.96 -2.26
N ASN A 33 7.87 21.71 -2.16
CA ASN A 33 7.85 20.80 -3.32
C ASN A 33 6.49 20.71 -4.05
N ASP A 34 5.42 21.27 -3.49
CA ASP A 34 4.05 21.15 -4.06
C ASP A 34 3.63 22.31 -4.98
N GLN A 35 4.53 23.25 -5.32
CA GLN A 35 4.19 24.42 -6.15
C GLN A 35 4.62 24.34 -7.62
N LYS A 36 5.06 23.18 -8.13
CA LYS A 36 5.36 23.01 -9.57
C LYS A 36 4.23 22.41 -10.43
N HIS A 37 3.07 22.06 -9.87
CA HIS A 37 1.97 21.45 -10.62
C HIS A 37 0.61 22.15 -10.48
N GLN A 38 0.58 23.49 -10.36
CA GLN A 38 -0.67 24.27 -10.46
C GLN A 38 -0.50 25.51 -11.33
N LYS A 39 -0.33 25.31 -12.64
CA LYS A 39 -0.76 26.28 -13.66
C LYS A 39 -1.27 25.53 -14.88
N GLN A 40 -2.56 25.20 -14.87
CA GLN A 40 -3.44 25.20 -16.06
C GLN A 40 -4.86 24.75 -15.63
N VAL A 41 -5.66 25.69 -15.14
CA VAL A 41 -7.12 25.60 -15.25
C VAL A 41 -7.67 26.98 -15.61
N ALA A 42 -8.07 27.13 -16.87
CA ALA A 42 -9.14 28.00 -17.32
C ALA A 42 -9.55 27.44 -18.69
N THR A 43 -10.72 26.83 -18.84
CA THR A 43 -11.95 27.57 -19.17
C THR A 43 -13.18 26.69 -18.87
N GLN A 44 -14.20 27.31 -18.25
CA GLN A 44 -15.52 26.76 -17.93
C GLN A 44 -16.32 26.40 -19.20
N VAL A 45 -17.34 25.53 -19.08
CA VAL A 45 -18.78 25.88 -19.25
C VAL A 45 -19.70 24.63 -19.35
N LYS A 46 -20.71 24.64 -18.46
CA LYS A 46 -22.08 24.06 -18.49
C LYS A 46 -22.35 22.56 -18.21
N GLN A 47 -23.17 22.38 -17.17
CA GLN A 47 -23.91 21.20 -16.74
C GLN A 47 -24.88 20.65 -17.80
N LYS A 48 -24.97 19.32 -17.93
CA LYS A 48 -26.26 18.61 -17.98
C LYS A 48 -26.10 17.13 -17.63
N LYS A 49 -27.06 16.63 -16.83
CA LYS A 49 -27.24 15.26 -16.35
C LYS A 49 -26.95 14.16 -17.39
N ALA A 50 -26.14 13.18 -16.98
CA ALA A 50 -26.26 11.79 -17.40
C ALA A 50 -25.70 10.90 -16.27
N THR A 51 -26.62 10.35 -15.47
CA THR A 51 -26.44 9.12 -14.69
C THR A 51 -26.02 8.00 -15.67
N ASP A 52 -25.23 7.04 -15.20
CA ASP A 52 -24.69 5.88 -15.95
C ASP A 52 -23.49 6.13 -16.87
N LYS A 53 -22.30 6.33 -16.27
CA LYS A 53 -20.98 6.00 -16.88
C LYS A 53 -19.79 6.10 -15.90
N GLN A 54 -20.00 5.72 -14.64
CA GLN A 54 -18.94 5.65 -13.62
C GLN A 54 -18.31 4.25 -13.46
N GLU A 55 -18.69 3.30 -14.31
CA GLU A 55 -17.91 2.07 -14.47
C GLU A 55 -16.71 2.36 -15.38
N LYS A 56 -15.52 1.88 -14.98
CA LYS A 56 -14.46 1.43 -15.91
C LYS A 56 -13.36 2.42 -16.39
N ILE A 57 -12.92 3.39 -15.57
CA ILE A 57 -11.82 4.32 -15.96
C ILE A 57 -10.58 4.23 -15.03
N ALA A 58 -10.56 3.34 -14.05
CA ALA A 58 -9.55 3.43 -12.97
C ALA A 58 -8.11 3.04 -13.38
N VAL A 59 -7.92 2.15 -14.36
CA VAL A 59 -6.59 1.92 -14.99
C VAL A 59 -6.27 2.99 -16.03
N SER A 60 -7.29 3.69 -16.51
CA SER A 60 -7.14 4.72 -17.51
C SER A 60 -6.64 6.05 -16.95
N GLU A 61 -6.71 6.34 -15.65
CA GLU A 61 -6.19 7.62 -15.12
C GLU A 61 -4.67 7.63 -14.90
N ALA A 62 -4.04 6.46 -14.69
CA ALA A 62 -2.61 6.30 -14.93
C ALA A 62 -2.25 6.51 -16.42
N ALA A 63 -3.25 6.40 -17.31
CA ALA A 63 -3.17 6.71 -18.74
C ALA A 63 -3.75 8.08 -19.14
N LYS A 64 -4.08 8.97 -18.18
CA LYS A 64 -4.48 10.38 -18.43
C LYS A 64 -3.39 11.38 -18.02
N ASP A 65 -2.18 10.91 -17.77
CA ASP A 65 -1.00 11.74 -17.99
C ASP A 65 -1.07 12.23 -19.46
N PRO A 66 -0.97 13.53 -19.77
CA PRO A 66 -1.00 14.05 -21.14
C PRO A 66 0.06 13.43 -22.06
N ASP A 67 1.03 12.71 -21.49
CA ASP A 67 1.93 11.87 -22.25
C ASP A 67 1.39 10.46 -22.54
N ALA A 68 0.48 9.86 -21.78
CA ALA A 68 0.18 8.43 -21.86
C ALA A 68 -0.59 7.96 -23.11
N SER A 69 0.14 7.69 -24.18
CA SER A 69 -0.29 6.79 -25.27
C SER A 69 0.45 5.45 -25.18
N SER A 70 -0.30 4.40 -24.88
CA SER A 70 0.07 2.96 -24.79
C SER A 70 0.54 2.45 -23.42
N VAL A 71 0.03 1.27 -23.05
CA VAL A 71 0.34 0.49 -21.84
C VAL A 71 1.72 -0.14 -22.05
N ALA A 72 2.77 0.31 -21.35
CA ALA A 72 4.04 -0.41 -21.41
C ALA A 72 3.90 -1.75 -20.69
N ALA A 73 4.14 -2.85 -21.40
CA ALA A 73 4.37 -4.13 -20.74
C ALA A 73 5.64 -4.00 -19.88
N SER A 74 5.56 -4.38 -18.60
CA SER A 74 6.73 -4.53 -17.73
C SER A 74 7.72 -5.51 -18.39
N THR A 75 8.79 -5.00 -18.97
CA THR A 75 9.74 -5.74 -19.82
C THR A 75 10.82 -6.48 -19.02
N SER A 76 10.82 -6.39 -17.69
CA SER A 76 11.81 -7.03 -16.83
C SER A 76 11.67 -8.56 -16.86
N LYS A 77 12.80 -9.24 -17.07
CA LYS A 77 12.94 -10.71 -17.09
C LYS A 77 12.31 -11.32 -15.83
N GLN A 78 11.63 -12.46 -16.00
CA GLN A 78 11.12 -13.22 -14.86
C GLN A 78 12.29 -13.81 -14.06
N ILE A 79 12.29 -13.59 -12.74
CA ILE A 79 13.33 -14.07 -11.81
C ILE A 79 12.64 -14.82 -10.67
N ILE A 80 12.41 -16.11 -10.86
CA ILE A 80 11.82 -16.99 -9.84
C ILE A 80 12.91 -17.92 -9.32
N GLN A 81 13.30 -17.73 -8.06
CA GLN A 81 14.16 -18.68 -7.37
C GLN A 81 13.42 -20.01 -7.22
N LYS A 82 14.03 -21.11 -7.67
CA LYS A 82 13.44 -22.44 -7.57
C LYS A 82 13.55 -22.93 -6.13
N ASN A 83 12.41 -23.11 -5.46
CA ASN A 83 12.27 -23.70 -4.12
C ASN A 83 10.81 -24.14 -3.90
N ASP A 84 10.55 -24.86 -2.81
CA ASP A 84 9.22 -25.39 -2.49
C ASP A 84 8.18 -24.28 -2.32
N PHE A 85 8.54 -23.20 -1.61
CA PHE A 85 7.68 -22.03 -1.45
C PHE A 85 7.19 -21.50 -2.80
N SER A 86 8.11 -21.26 -3.73
CA SER A 86 7.82 -20.70 -5.05
C SER A 86 6.93 -21.62 -5.88
N ASN A 87 7.22 -22.92 -5.87
CA ASN A 87 6.44 -23.93 -6.59
C ASN A 87 5.00 -24.01 -6.06
N ILE A 88 4.83 -24.06 -4.74
CA ILE A 88 3.52 -24.19 -4.09
C ILE A 88 2.73 -22.88 -4.23
N PHE A 89 3.37 -21.73 -4.04
CA PHE A 89 2.76 -20.42 -4.20
C PHE A 89 2.18 -20.24 -5.62
N ILE A 90 2.98 -20.52 -6.66
CA ILE A 90 2.52 -20.43 -8.05
C ILE A 90 1.41 -21.44 -8.34
N LYS A 91 1.52 -22.67 -7.82
CA LYS A 91 0.46 -23.69 -7.96
C LYS A 91 -0.87 -23.22 -7.36
N GLN A 92 -0.85 -22.61 -6.17
CA GLN A 92 -2.06 -22.11 -5.51
C GLN A 92 -2.66 -20.89 -6.23
N ILE A 93 -1.84 -19.94 -6.71
CA ILE A 93 -2.33 -18.83 -7.55
C ILE A 93 -3.11 -19.36 -8.76
N ASN A 94 -2.55 -20.36 -9.44
CA ASN A 94 -3.17 -20.96 -10.62
C ASN A 94 -4.46 -21.72 -10.27
N ALA A 95 -4.50 -22.42 -9.14
CA ALA A 95 -5.69 -23.13 -8.67
C ALA A 95 -6.85 -22.17 -8.35
N GLU A 96 -6.54 -21.01 -7.74
CA GLU A 96 -7.49 -19.94 -7.43
C GLU A 96 -7.88 -19.10 -8.66
N LYS A 97 -7.29 -19.38 -9.83
CA LYS A 97 -7.53 -18.69 -11.11
C LYS A 97 -7.37 -17.16 -11.00
N LEU A 98 -6.43 -16.71 -10.16
CA LEU A 98 -6.17 -15.29 -9.99
C LEU A 98 -5.52 -14.73 -11.25
N SER A 99 -6.04 -13.60 -11.75
CA SER A 99 -5.53 -12.94 -12.95
C SER A 99 -4.27 -12.12 -12.63
N ILE A 100 -3.20 -12.82 -12.26
CA ILE A 100 -1.92 -12.27 -11.79
C ILE A 100 -0.78 -13.07 -12.40
N LYS A 101 0.27 -12.37 -12.83
CA LYS A 101 1.52 -12.98 -13.28
C LYS A 101 2.64 -12.66 -12.30
N VAL A 102 3.32 -13.69 -11.83
CA VAL A 102 4.47 -13.54 -10.94
C VAL A 102 5.71 -13.17 -11.75
N GLN A 103 6.33 -12.04 -11.44
CA GLN A 103 7.60 -11.59 -12.04
C GLN A 103 8.80 -12.13 -11.28
N THR A 104 8.78 -11.92 -9.96
CA THR A 104 9.93 -12.17 -9.09
C THR A 104 9.50 -12.97 -7.89
N ILE A 105 10.28 -13.99 -7.54
CA ILE A 105 10.29 -14.59 -6.21
C ILE A 105 11.76 -14.78 -5.82
N LEU A 106 12.17 -14.13 -4.74
CA LEU A 106 13.51 -14.25 -4.17
C LEU A 106 13.38 -14.53 -2.68
N LEU A 107 14.07 -15.56 -2.19
CA LEU A 107 14.21 -15.87 -0.77
C LEU A 107 15.61 -15.50 -0.33
N LYS A 108 15.71 -14.59 0.63
CA LYS A 108 16.98 -14.19 1.25
C LYS A 108 16.71 -13.82 2.71
N ASP A 109 17.55 -14.27 3.63
CA ASP A 109 17.49 -13.88 5.05
C ASP A 109 16.08 -14.05 5.65
N GLN A 110 15.47 -15.24 5.46
CA GLN A 110 14.10 -15.58 5.90
C GLN A 110 12.98 -14.67 5.32
N THR A 111 13.31 -13.83 4.35
CA THR A 111 12.40 -12.92 3.67
C THR A 111 12.06 -13.42 2.27
N ALA A 112 10.78 -13.60 1.96
CA ALA A 112 10.33 -13.76 0.59
C ALA A 112 9.98 -12.40 -0.04
N THR A 113 10.72 -12.02 -1.08
CA THR A 113 10.41 -10.86 -1.91
C THR A 113 9.68 -11.31 -3.17
N ILE A 114 8.46 -10.83 -3.36
CA ILE A 114 7.56 -11.19 -4.46
C ILE A 114 7.19 -9.94 -5.24
N ILE A 115 7.33 -9.97 -6.56
CA ILE A 115 6.86 -8.90 -7.45
C ILE A 115 5.87 -9.50 -8.44
N LEU A 116 4.68 -8.91 -8.52
CA LEU A 116 3.62 -9.29 -9.43
C LEU A 116 3.56 -8.27 -10.58
N GLN A 117 3.55 -8.76 -11.82
CA GLN A 117 3.40 -7.89 -12.98
C GLN A 117 1.97 -7.34 -13.05
N ASP A 118 1.86 -6.16 -13.64
CA ASP A 118 0.61 -5.77 -14.29
C ASP A 118 0.52 -6.53 -15.62
N ASN A 119 -0.41 -7.47 -15.72
CA ASN A 119 -0.52 -8.37 -16.87
C ASN A 119 -1.94 -8.43 -17.44
N VAL A 120 -2.84 -7.56 -16.97
CA VAL A 120 -4.25 -7.56 -17.37
C VAL A 120 -4.72 -6.11 -17.46
N LYS A 121 -5.45 -5.76 -18.52
CA LYS A 121 -6.26 -4.54 -18.52
C LYS A 121 -7.27 -4.64 -17.37
N GLN A 122 -6.97 -4.10 -16.19
CA GLN A 122 -7.88 -4.19 -15.05
C GLN A 122 -9.13 -3.36 -15.37
N LYS A 123 -10.30 -3.91 -15.05
CA LYS A 123 -11.58 -3.23 -15.29
C LYS A 123 -11.78 -2.08 -14.29
N ASP A 124 -11.27 -2.24 -13.07
CA ASP A 124 -11.41 -1.29 -11.97
C ASP A 124 -10.36 -1.56 -10.87
N ILE A 125 -10.15 -0.60 -9.97
CA ILE A 125 -9.16 -0.67 -8.88
C ILE A 125 -9.53 -1.69 -7.81
N SER A 126 -10.82 -1.92 -7.53
CA SER A 126 -11.26 -2.90 -6.53
C SER A 126 -10.85 -4.31 -6.95
N THR A 127 -11.07 -4.68 -8.21
CA THR A 127 -10.60 -5.94 -8.79
C THR A 127 -9.08 -6.08 -8.70
N TYR A 128 -8.34 -5.00 -9.01
CA TYR A 128 -6.88 -4.98 -8.89
C TYR A 128 -6.41 -5.26 -7.46
N LEU A 129 -6.98 -4.57 -6.47
CA LEU A 129 -6.58 -4.70 -5.06
C LEU A 129 -7.06 -6.01 -4.43
N ASN A 130 -8.25 -6.50 -4.77
CA ASN A 130 -8.76 -7.77 -4.27
C ASN A 130 -7.95 -8.97 -4.77
N ASN A 131 -7.56 -8.98 -6.05
CA ASN A 131 -6.69 -10.02 -6.58
C ASN A 131 -5.30 -9.97 -5.93
N TYR A 132 -4.78 -8.76 -5.67
CA TYR A 132 -3.56 -8.58 -4.91
C TYR A 132 -3.70 -9.17 -3.50
N ALA A 133 -4.72 -8.78 -2.74
CA ALA A 133 -4.96 -9.26 -1.38
C ALA A 133 -5.09 -10.79 -1.31
N LYS A 134 -5.83 -11.41 -2.23
CA LYS A 134 -5.91 -12.88 -2.31
C LYS A 134 -4.54 -13.52 -2.55
N THR A 135 -3.72 -12.92 -3.41
CA THR A 135 -2.36 -13.41 -3.66
C THR A 135 -1.47 -13.27 -2.43
N VAL A 136 -1.59 -12.18 -1.69
CA VAL A 136 -0.91 -12.00 -0.41
C VAL A 136 -1.32 -13.09 0.57
N ALA A 137 -2.62 -13.34 0.75
CA ALA A 137 -3.10 -14.39 1.65
C ALA A 137 -2.57 -15.78 1.27
N ILE A 138 -2.46 -16.10 -0.03
CA ILE A 138 -1.79 -17.33 -0.49
C ILE A 138 -0.32 -17.33 -0.07
N ALA A 139 0.43 -16.23 -0.27
CA ALA A 139 1.84 -16.15 0.10
C ALA A 139 2.04 -16.39 1.62
N LEU A 140 1.23 -15.75 2.46
CA LEU A 140 1.27 -15.92 3.92
C LEU A 140 1.00 -17.38 4.31
N LYS A 141 -0.07 -17.96 3.76
CA LYS A 141 -0.44 -19.36 4.02
C LYS A 141 0.68 -20.33 3.61
N VAL A 142 1.24 -20.13 2.41
CA VAL A 142 2.29 -21.02 1.90
C VAL A 142 3.56 -20.90 2.72
N ALA A 143 3.95 -19.69 3.14
CA ALA A 143 5.11 -19.50 4.00
C ALA A 143 4.93 -20.12 5.39
N ASP A 144 3.73 -20.00 5.99
CA ASP A 144 3.44 -20.59 7.29
C ASP A 144 3.40 -22.12 7.25
N GLN A 145 2.87 -22.69 6.16
CA GLN A 145 2.72 -24.14 6.00
C GLN A 145 3.98 -24.85 5.48
N ASN A 146 4.95 -24.12 4.90
CA ASN A 146 6.15 -24.70 4.29
C ASN A 146 7.42 -24.21 5.00
N SER A 147 7.62 -24.73 6.21
CA SER A 147 8.65 -24.34 7.17
C SER A 147 10.10 -24.68 6.78
N ASN A 148 10.34 -25.37 5.67
CA ASN A 148 11.70 -25.79 5.25
C ASN A 148 12.69 -24.62 5.07
N HIS A 149 12.21 -23.37 4.96
CA HIS A 149 13.04 -22.17 4.81
C HIS A 149 12.82 -21.11 5.91
N GLU A 150 12.08 -21.43 6.97
CA GLU A 150 11.71 -20.50 8.07
C GLU A 150 11.33 -19.10 7.54
N ILE A 151 10.47 -19.03 6.52
CA ILE A 151 10.02 -17.72 6.00
C ILE A 151 9.18 -17.05 7.08
N ASN A 152 9.71 -16.00 7.69
CA ASN A 152 9.04 -15.23 8.73
C ASN A 152 8.62 -13.84 8.23
N THR A 153 9.09 -13.44 7.05
CA THR A 153 8.82 -12.13 6.46
C THR A 153 8.41 -12.27 5.00
N ILE A 154 7.31 -11.64 4.62
CA ILE A 154 6.85 -11.53 3.23
C ILE A 154 6.83 -10.07 2.82
N LYS A 155 7.56 -9.75 1.75
CA LYS A 155 7.52 -8.45 1.08
C LYS A 155 6.97 -8.64 -0.32
N ILE A 156 5.79 -8.11 -0.60
CA ILE A 156 5.08 -8.39 -1.86
C ILE A 156 4.54 -7.11 -2.48
N ALA A 157 4.83 -6.90 -3.77
CA ALA A 157 4.34 -5.76 -4.53
C ALA A 157 3.63 -6.17 -5.81
N ARG A 158 2.70 -5.33 -6.27
CA ARG A 158 2.09 -5.44 -7.58
C ARG A 158 2.33 -4.17 -8.38
N GLN A 159 2.80 -4.37 -9.61
CA GLN A 159 3.05 -3.30 -10.54
C GLN A 159 1.75 -2.73 -11.14
N ILE A 160 1.85 -1.49 -11.60
CA ILE A 160 0.94 -0.87 -12.57
C ILE A 160 1.76 -0.46 -13.80
N SER A 161 1.18 -0.63 -14.98
CA SER A 161 1.79 -0.21 -16.23
C SER A 161 1.72 1.32 -16.39
N LEU A 162 2.83 1.93 -16.75
CA LEU A 162 2.95 3.33 -17.14
C LEU A 162 3.17 3.43 -18.65
N LYS A 163 3.20 4.64 -19.21
CA LYS A 163 3.49 4.86 -20.65
C LYS A 163 4.86 4.32 -21.05
N ASN A 164 5.89 4.62 -20.26
CA ASN A 164 7.29 4.32 -20.57
C ASN A 164 7.90 3.32 -19.59
N GLY A 165 7.10 2.49 -18.94
CA GLY A 165 7.60 1.59 -17.92
C GLY A 165 6.56 1.05 -16.95
N SER A 166 7.00 0.71 -15.75
CA SER A 166 6.14 0.26 -14.68
C SER A 166 6.64 0.77 -13.34
N GLN A 167 5.74 0.86 -12.37
CA GLN A 167 6.06 1.12 -10.97
C GLN A 167 5.17 0.23 -10.09
N PHE A 168 5.46 0.15 -8.80
CA PHE A 168 4.52 -0.48 -7.88
C PHE A 168 3.27 0.36 -7.72
N GLY A 169 2.10 -0.25 -7.92
CA GLY A 169 0.81 0.35 -7.58
C GLY A 169 0.48 0.17 -6.11
N ILE A 170 0.89 -0.97 -5.55
CA ILE A 170 0.74 -1.34 -4.14
C ILE A 170 1.89 -2.24 -3.70
N ALA A 171 2.32 -2.11 -2.45
CA ALA A 171 3.16 -3.08 -1.76
C ALA A 171 2.71 -3.30 -0.32
N THR A 172 3.04 -4.47 0.25
CA THR A 172 2.83 -4.81 1.66
C THR A 172 4.04 -5.57 2.21
N LEU A 173 4.29 -5.36 3.50
CA LEU A 173 5.25 -6.08 4.34
C LEU A 173 4.48 -6.81 5.45
N TRP A 174 4.84 -8.07 5.66
CA TRP A 174 4.25 -8.92 6.67
C TRP A 174 5.36 -9.58 7.47
N THR A 175 5.38 -9.30 8.77
CA THR A 175 6.31 -9.90 9.73
C THR A 175 5.62 -10.07 11.08
N GLY A 176 6.24 -10.84 11.98
CA GLY A 176 5.74 -11.04 13.35
C GLY A 176 4.28 -11.49 13.43
N ASP A 177 3.51 -10.87 14.32
CA ASP A 177 2.11 -11.21 14.59
C ASP A 177 1.20 -10.92 13.39
N GLN A 178 1.47 -9.85 12.62
CA GLN A 178 0.71 -9.53 11.42
C GLN A 178 0.83 -10.64 10.38
N PHE A 179 2.01 -11.24 10.22
CA PHE A 179 2.18 -12.44 9.39
C PHE A 179 1.39 -13.62 9.97
N LYS A 180 1.59 -13.96 11.25
CA LYS A 180 1.02 -15.17 11.86
C LYS A 180 -0.50 -15.14 11.95
N ASN A 181 -1.09 -14.01 12.30
CA ASN A 181 -2.53 -13.85 12.46
C ASN A 181 -3.29 -13.91 11.13
N ASN A 182 -2.61 -13.63 10.00
CA ASN A 182 -3.24 -13.58 8.68
C ASN A 182 -2.90 -14.79 7.77
N ALA A 183 -2.03 -15.71 8.21
CA ALA A 183 -1.62 -16.88 7.43
C ALA A 183 -2.76 -17.91 7.20
N ASN A 184 -3.78 -17.92 8.04
CA ASN A 184 -4.89 -18.88 7.98
C ASN A 184 -6.18 -18.30 7.38
N LEU A 185 -6.10 -17.14 6.74
CA LEU A 185 -7.26 -16.53 6.09
C LEU A 185 -7.80 -17.37 4.94
N LYS A 186 -9.13 -17.40 4.83
CA LYS A 186 -9.81 -18.06 3.71
C LYS A 186 -9.69 -17.15 2.48
N ILE A 187 -9.02 -17.64 1.44
CA ILE A 187 -8.77 -16.87 0.20
C ILE A 187 -10.06 -16.33 -0.42
N LYS A 188 -11.15 -17.11 -0.38
CA LYS A 188 -12.46 -16.70 -0.90
C LYS A 188 -13.08 -15.49 -0.18
N ASP A 189 -12.78 -15.32 1.11
CA ASP A 189 -13.35 -14.28 1.98
C ASP A 189 -12.40 -13.07 2.10
N THR A 190 -11.23 -13.13 1.45
CA THR A 190 -10.20 -12.10 1.49
C THR A 190 -10.49 -10.98 0.49
N THR A 191 -10.43 -9.74 0.98
CA THR A 191 -10.56 -8.51 0.19
C THR A 191 -9.41 -7.55 0.51
N ALA A 192 -9.25 -6.52 -0.32
CA ALA A 192 -8.29 -5.45 -0.08
C ALA A 192 -8.51 -4.78 1.28
N ASP A 193 -9.76 -4.40 1.55
CA ASP A 193 -10.15 -3.63 2.73
C ASP A 193 -10.01 -4.43 4.03
N ASN A 194 -10.08 -5.76 4.00
CA ASN A 194 -9.95 -6.59 5.20
C ASN A 194 -8.54 -7.15 5.44
N LEU A 195 -7.68 -7.15 4.42
CA LEU A 195 -6.33 -7.69 4.54
C LEU A 195 -5.27 -6.61 4.60
N ILE A 196 -5.23 -5.67 3.64
CA ILE A 196 -4.12 -4.72 3.51
C ILE A 196 -3.90 -3.91 4.80
N PRO A 197 -4.97 -3.41 5.48
CA PRO A 197 -4.78 -2.73 6.74
C PRO A 197 -4.10 -3.58 7.82
N ASN A 198 -4.16 -4.91 7.78
CA ASN A 198 -3.53 -5.77 8.80
C ASN A 198 -2.04 -6.04 8.55
N SER A 199 -1.46 -5.48 7.48
CA SER A 199 -0.04 -5.66 7.18
C SER A 199 0.84 -4.83 8.12
N SER A 200 2.06 -5.31 8.37
CA SER A 200 3.06 -4.59 9.17
C SER A 200 3.42 -3.24 8.53
N ARG A 201 3.44 -3.20 7.19
CA ARG A 201 3.56 -1.97 6.40
C ARG A 201 2.87 -2.14 5.06
N TYR A 202 2.38 -1.05 4.49
CA TYR A 202 1.92 -1.00 3.10
C TYR A 202 2.16 0.38 2.51
N GLU A 203 2.24 0.43 1.18
CA GLU A 203 2.32 1.68 0.42
C GLU A 203 1.47 1.56 -0.85
N PHE A 204 0.90 2.70 -1.26
CA PHE A 204 0.11 2.84 -2.48
C PHE A 204 0.72 3.92 -3.35
N SER A 205 0.73 3.69 -4.67
CA SER A 205 1.07 4.75 -5.62
C SER A 205 0.05 5.90 -5.56
N GLY A 206 0.48 7.11 -5.89
CA GLY A 206 -0.41 8.28 -5.95
C GLY A 206 -1.64 8.05 -6.85
N SER A 207 -1.48 7.31 -7.95
CA SER A 207 -2.59 6.95 -8.86
C SER A 207 -3.61 6.00 -8.24
N ILE A 208 -3.19 5.09 -7.36
CA ILE A 208 -4.13 4.22 -6.63
C ILE A 208 -4.77 5.01 -5.50
N TRP A 209 -3.97 5.78 -4.74
CA TRP A 209 -4.44 6.58 -3.62
C TRP A 209 -5.49 7.62 -4.03
N SER A 210 -5.31 8.30 -5.16
CA SER A 210 -6.24 9.34 -5.64
C SER A 210 -7.65 8.81 -5.85
N ASN A 211 -7.77 7.53 -6.22
CA ASN A 211 -9.03 6.85 -6.51
C ASN A 211 -9.78 6.36 -5.25
N PHE A 212 -9.17 6.39 -4.08
CA PHE A 212 -9.84 6.01 -2.85
C PHE A 212 -10.86 7.07 -2.41
N ASP A 213 -12.00 6.59 -1.94
CA ASP A 213 -12.95 7.44 -1.25
C ASP A 213 -12.37 7.91 0.10
N GLN A 214 -13.02 8.90 0.72
CA GLN A 214 -12.52 9.46 1.97
C GLN A 214 -12.52 8.44 3.12
N LYS A 215 -13.45 7.48 3.11
CA LYS A 215 -13.53 6.43 4.14
C LYS A 215 -12.32 5.51 4.04
N GLN A 216 -11.97 5.06 2.83
CA GLN A 216 -10.79 4.24 2.56
C GLN A 216 -9.51 4.99 2.93
N LYS A 217 -9.37 6.26 2.52
CA LYS A 217 -8.24 7.11 2.89
C LYS A 217 -8.10 7.21 4.41
N ASN A 218 -9.20 7.41 5.12
CA ASN A 218 -9.18 7.48 6.59
C ASN A 218 -8.75 6.16 7.23
N VAL A 219 -9.23 5.02 6.74
CA VAL A 219 -8.81 3.69 7.25
C VAL A 219 -7.30 3.53 7.11
N TYR A 220 -6.76 3.82 5.93
CA TYR A 220 -5.34 3.65 5.68
C TYR A 220 -4.48 4.67 6.48
N THR A 221 -4.84 5.96 6.45
CA THR A 221 -4.11 6.98 7.22
C THR A 221 -4.13 6.71 8.73
N ASN A 222 -5.27 6.28 9.28
CA ASN A 222 -5.38 6.00 10.72
C ASN A 222 -4.54 4.79 11.15
N HIS A 223 -4.41 3.78 10.29
CA HIS A 223 -3.57 2.62 10.59
C HIS A 223 -2.07 3.01 10.69
N ILE A 224 -1.61 3.88 9.78
CA ILE A 224 -0.22 4.38 9.82
C ILE A 224 0.00 5.30 11.03
N THR A 225 -0.92 6.25 11.27
CA THR A 225 -0.76 7.27 12.32
C THR A 225 -1.00 6.75 13.74
N SER A 226 -1.72 5.65 13.92
CA SER A 226 -1.90 5.00 15.22
C SER A 226 -0.72 4.12 15.64
N GLY A 227 0.34 4.03 14.83
CA GLY A 227 1.51 3.20 15.10
C GLY A 227 1.26 1.70 14.92
N GLN A 228 0.12 1.31 14.33
CA GLN A 228 -0.19 -0.09 14.01
C GLN A 228 0.61 -0.59 12.79
N ALA A 229 1.10 0.34 11.94
CA ALA A 229 2.16 0.11 10.98
C ALA A 229 3.37 0.97 11.33
N GLU A 230 4.49 0.34 11.70
CA GLU A 230 5.74 1.04 12.00
C GLU A 230 6.29 1.73 10.74
N ASP A 231 7.05 2.82 10.91
CA ASP A 231 7.79 3.38 9.79
C ASP A 231 8.95 2.44 9.42
N ASN A 232 9.16 2.23 8.12
CA ASN A 232 10.17 1.29 7.62
C ASN A 232 10.84 1.89 6.38
N ALA A 233 11.96 2.58 6.61
CA ALA A 233 12.70 3.29 5.57
C ALA A 233 13.13 2.38 4.41
N ASP A 234 13.53 1.13 4.70
CA ASP A 234 13.94 0.17 3.68
C ASP A 234 12.77 -0.25 2.78
N PHE A 235 11.58 -0.45 3.37
CA PHE A 235 10.36 -0.76 2.63
C PHE A 235 9.93 0.42 1.76
N ASN A 236 9.90 1.64 2.32
CA ASN A 236 9.53 2.84 1.59
C ASN A 236 10.50 3.10 0.43
N THR A 237 11.81 3.00 0.69
CA THR A 237 12.86 3.12 -0.34
C THR A 237 12.71 2.07 -1.44
N TRP A 238 12.36 0.83 -1.08
CA TRP A 238 12.10 -0.23 -2.05
C TRP A 238 10.87 0.06 -2.92
N PHE A 239 9.83 0.66 -2.35
CA PHE A 239 8.65 1.10 -3.08
C PHE A 239 8.95 2.27 -4.02
N ASP A 240 9.65 3.29 -3.53
CA ASP A 240 9.97 4.51 -4.29
C ASP A 240 10.93 4.22 -5.45
N ASN A 241 11.87 3.29 -5.28
CA ASN A 241 12.78 2.87 -6.33
C ASN A 241 12.16 1.89 -7.34
N SER A 242 10.85 1.64 -7.27
CA SER A 242 10.17 0.68 -8.15
C SER A 242 9.94 1.18 -9.57
N THR A 243 10.16 2.48 -9.84
CA THR A 243 10.00 3.05 -11.18
C THR A 243 11.06 2.50 -12.13
N TYR A 244 10.64 1.63 -13.03
CA TYR A 244 11.44 1.20 -14.17
C TYR A 244 11.08 2.04 -15.39
N LYS A 245 12.07 2.63 -16.06
CA LYS A 245 11.91 3.30 -17.35
C LYS A 245 12.46 2.40 -18.45
N LYS A 246 11.73 2.28 -19.55
CA LYS A 246 12.22 1.64 -20.77
C LYS A 246 13.07 2.68 -21.51
N ASP A 247 14.38 2.44 -21.54
CA ASP A 247 15.32 3.20 -22.38
C ASP A 247 15.01 3.03 -23.87
#